data_AF-A0A2W2CMQ5-F1
#
_entry.id   AF-A0A2W2CMQ5-F1
#
_cell.length_a   1.000
_cell.length_b   1.000
_cell.length_c   1.000
_cell.angle_alpha   90.00
_cell.angle_beta   90.00
_cell.angle_gamma   90.00
#
_symmetry.space_group_name_H-M   'P 1'
#
loop_
_entity.id
_entity.type
_entity.pdbx_description
1 polymer ?
#
loop_
_entity_poly.entity_id
_entity_poly.type
_entity_poly.pdbx_seq_one_letter_code
_entity_poly.pdbx_strand_id
1 'polypeptide(L)'
;MSTKTVAEKLLIKPGASVWLSHPDRRGLLDPLPADVRMVATPAGAGVAVVFADHAASVRELLSRHRDEVTASPVVWIAYPKGGRTDINRDTLWPIVAEFGLRPNGQVAVDEVWSALRFRASKPGEPPFTGGAT
;
A
#
# COMPACT_ATOMS: atom_id res chain seq x y z
N MET A 1 -8.91 10.25 -24.08
CA MET A 1 -8.13 9.31 -23.25
C MET A 1 -8.73 9.36 -21.86
N SER A 2 -9.42 8.32 -21.40
CA SER A 2 -9.96 8.32 -20.03
C SER A 2 -8.80 8.12 -19.06
N THR A 3 -8.52 9.13 -18.24
CA THR A 3 -7.48 9.07 -17.20
C THR A 3 -7.95 8.08 -16.14
N LYS A 4 -7.13 7.08 -15.81
CA LYS A 4 -7.46 6.13 -14.73
C LYS A 4 -7.76 6.87 -13.42
N THR A 5 -8.80 6.43 -12.73
CA THR A 5 -9.16 6.82 -11.36
C THR A 5 -8.05 6.44 -10.38
N VAL A 6 -8.08 7.00 -9.17
CA VAL A 6 -7.12 6.62 -8.13
C VAL A 6 -7.23 5.15 -7.76
N ALA A 7 -8.45 4.63 -7.58
CA ALA A 7 -8.68 3.22 -7.35
C ALA A 7 -8.04 2.32 -8.41
N GLU A 8 -8.21 2.63 -9.69
CA GLU A 8 -7.61 1.86 -10.79
C GLU A 8 -6.08 1.96 -10.80
N LYS A 9 -5.50 3.12 -10.46
CA LYS A 9 -4.05 3.26 -10.27
C LYS A 9 -3.53 2.38 -9.14
N LEU A 10 -4.32 2.22 -8.08
CA LEU A 10 -4.07 1.32 -6.95
C LEU A 10 -4.41 -0.15 -7.24
N LEU A 11 -4.69 -0.49 -8.51
CA LEU A 11 -5.07 -1.83 -8.95
C LEU A 11 -6.36 -2.37 -8.33
N ILE A 12 -7.21 -1.51 -7.78
CA ILE A 12 -8.55 -1.89 -7.36
C ILE A 12 -9.37 -2.07 -8.64
N LYS A 13 -9.87 -3.29 -8.84
CA LYS A 13 -10.68 -3.69 -10.00
C LYS A 13 -12.14 -3.85 -9.57
N PRO A 14 -13.10 -3.88 -10.52
CA PRO A 14 -14.46 -4.30 -10.21
C PRO A 14 -14.49 -5.63 -9.46
N GLY A 15 -15.32 -5.73 -8.42
CA GLY A 15 -15.46 -6.95 -7.59
C GLY A 15 -14.33 -7.19 -6.57
N ALA A 16 -13.31 -6.33 -6.50
CA ALA A 16 -12.17 -6.53 -5.61
C ALA A 16 -12.56 -6.46 -4.12
N SER A 17 -11.95 -7.32 -3.30
CA SER A 17 -11.94 -7.16 -1.84
C SER A 17 -10.81 -6.21 -1.42
N VAL A 18 -11.15 -5.17 -0.66
CA VAL A 18 -10.22 -4.12 -0.25
C VAL A 18 -10.21 -3.99 1.27
N TRP A 19 -9.02 -3.94 1.85
CA TRP A 19 -8.83 -3.60 3.27
C TRP A 19 -8.13 -2.24 3.37
N LEU A 20 -8.59 -1.40 4.31
CA LEU A 20 -7.95 -0.14 4.66
C LEU A 20 -7.57 -0.15 6.13
N SER A 21 -6.32 0.17 6.44
CA SER A 21 -5.91 0.43 7.84
C SER A 21 -6.68 1.59 8.48
N HIS A 22 -7.15 2.53 7.66
CA HIS A 22 -7.86 3.75 8.05
C HIS A 22 -9.11 3.89 7.17
N PRO A 23 -10.25 3.32 7.57
CA PRO A 23 -11.49 3.34 6.78
C PRO A 23 -12.05 4.75 6.53
N ASP A 24 -11.76 5.69 7.42
CA ASP A 24 -12.07 7.12 7.31
C ASP A 24 -11.37 7.78 6.11
N ARG A 25 -10.23 7.23 5.65
CA ARG A 25 -9.49 7.72 4.48
C ARG A 25 -9.95 7.12 3.15
N ARG A 26 -11.07 6.38 3.13
CA ARG A 26 -11.64 5.77 1.91
C ARG A 26 -11.86 6.79 0.79
N GLY A 27 -12.20 8.04 1.12
CA GLY A 27 -12.43 9.11 0.13
C GLY A 27 -11.24 9.37 -0.81
N LEU A 28 -10.00 9.04 -0.39
CA LEU A 28 -8.81 9.16 -1.24
C LEU A 28 -8.79 8.17 -2.40
N LEU A 29 -9.61 7.12 -2.35
CA LEU A 29 -9.68 6.08 -3.39
C LEU A 29 -10.83 6.34 -4.38
N ASP A 30 -11.71 7.29 -4.10
CA ASP A 30 -12.92 7.49 -4.88
C ASP A 30 -12.63 8.07 -6.28
N PRO A 31 -13.46 7.75 -7.30
CA PRO A 31 -14.54 6.77 -7.23
C PRO A 31 -14.01 5.32 -7.24
N LEU A 32 -14.62 4.46 -6.41
CA LEU A 32 -14.35 3.02 -6.45
C LEU A 32 -15.04 2.36 -7.66
N PRO A 33 -14.42 1.34 -8.28
CA PRO A 33 -15.07 0.49 -9.27
C PRO A 33 -16.30 -0.22 -8.71
N ALA A 34 -17.14 -0.73 -9.62
CA ALA A 34 -18.33 -1.51 -9.26
C ALA A 34 -18.00 -2.71 -8.36
N ASP A 35 -18.89 -3.03 -7.43
CA ASP A 35 -18.86 -4.23 -6.60
C ASP A 35 -17.60 -4.41 -5.72
N VAL A 36 -16.88 -3.33 -5.43
CA VAL A 36 -15.79 -3.36 -4.45
C VAL A 36 -16.35 -3.67 -3.06
N ARG A 37 -15.75 -4.66 -2.38
CA ARG A 37 -16.14 -5.10 -1.04
C ARG A 37 -15.08 -4.73 -0.04
N MET A 38 -15.46 -3.97 0.99
CA MET A 38 -14.56 -3.73 2.12
C MET A 38 -14.49 -4.98 3.00
N VAL A 39 -13.28 -5.40 3.37
CA VAL A 39 -13.04 -6.53 4.27
C VAL A 39 -12.35 -6.08 5.54
N ALA A 40 -12.49 -6.86 6.62
CA ALA A 40 -12.02 -6.49 7.96
C ALA A 40 -10.51 -6.69 8.18
N THR A 41 -9.87 -7.58 7.43
CA THR A 41 -8.45 -7.93 7.60
C THR A 41 -7.69 -7.90 6.27
N PRO A 42 -6.36 -7.62 6.29
CA PRO A 42 -5.51 -7.74 5.11
C PRO A 42 -5.53 -9.13 4.48
N ALA A 43 -5.66 -10.20 5.27
CA ALA A 43 -5.64 -11.57 4.75
C ALA A 43 -6.81 -11.88 3.81
N GLY A 44 -7.97 -11.23 3.98
CA GLY A 44 -9.12 -11.37 3.09
C GLY A 44 -9.12 -10.44 1.87
N ALA A 45 -8.12 -9.54 1.77
CA ALA A 45 -8.10 -8.50 0.77
C ALA A 45 -7.33 -8.93 -0.48
N GLY A 46 -7.89 -8.64 -1.65
CA GLY A 46 -7.13 -8.61 -2.90
C GLY A 46 -6.23 -7.38 -3.00
N VAL A 47 -6.60 -6.28 -2.34
CA VAL A 47 -5.80 -5.06 -2.22
C VAL A 47 -5.86 -4.54 -0.78
N ALA A 48 -4.72 -4.50 -0.10
CA ALA A 48 -4.57 -3.85 1.20
C ALA A 48 -3.98 -2.45 1.02
N VAL A 49 -4.58 -1.43 1.65
CA VAL A 49 -4.05 -0.06 1.68
C VAL A 49 -3.77 0.36 3.13
N VAL A 50 -2.49 0.43 3.45
CA VAL A 50 -1.97 1.00 4.68
C VAL A 50 -1.85 2.51 4.48
N PHE A 51 -2.45 3.30 5.36
CA PHE A 51 -2.24 4.74 5.40
C PHE A 51 -1.35 5.05 6.60
N ALA A 52 -0.30 5.83 6.38
CA ALA A 52 0.63 6.20 7.44
C ALA A 52 1.11 7.63 7.24
N ASP A 53 1.14 8.39 8.33
CA ASP A 53 1.56 9.80 8.32
C ASP A 53 3.06 9.97 8.63
N HIS A 54 3.69 8.94 9.20
CA HIS A 54 5.13 8.88 9.49
C HIS A 54 5.64 7.43 9.56
N ALA A 55 6.95 7.25 9.44
CA ALA A 55 7.60 5.95 9.33
C ALA A 55 7.35 5.04 10.55
N ALA A 56 7.17 5.62 11.74
CA ALA A 56 6.80 4.86 12.93
C ALA A 56 5.40 4.22 12.82
N SER A 57 4.39 4.93 12.28
CA SER A 57 3.05 4.37 12.07
C SER A 57 3.06 3.22 11.06
N VAL A 58 3.95 3.28 10.06
CA VAL A 58 4.15 2.15 9.14
C VAL A 58 4.57 0.91 9.92
N ARG A 59 5.60 1.03 10.77
CA ARG A 59 6.10 -0.09 11.58
C ARG A 59 5.04 -0.63 12.53
N GLU A 60 4.30 0.23 13.21
CA GLU A 60 3.21 -0.19 14.10
C GLU A 60 2.12 -0.97 13.35
N LEU A 61 1.63 -0.42 12.23
CA LEU A 61 0.56 -1.05 11.45
C LEU A 61 1.00 -2.39 10.85
N LEU A 62 2.20 -2.45 10.28
CA LEU A 62 2.74 -3.70 9.74
C LEU A 62 3.02 -4.71 10.85
N SER A 63 3.42 -4.28 12.05
CA SER A 63 3.60 -5.18 13.20
C SER A 63 2.28 -5.74 13.72
N ARG A 64 1.23 -4.91 13.78
CA ARG A 64 -0.12 -5.34 14.16
C ARG A 64 -0.69 -6.40 13.21
N HIS A 65 -0.33 -6.33 11.93
CA HIS A 65 -0.82 -7.24 10.89
C HIS A 65 0.28 -8.15 10.32
N ARG A 66 1.33 -8.42 11.10
CA ARG A 66 2.54 -9.12 10.63
C ARG A 66 2.23 -10.46 9.95
N ASP A 67 1.29 -11.22 10.52
CA ASP A 67 0.95 -12.57 10.07
C ASP A 67 -0.06 -12.57 8.90
N GLU A 68 -0.64 -11.41 8.57
CA GLU A 68 -1.74 -11.28 7.60
C GLU A 68 -1.36 -10.45 6.37
N VAL A 69 -0.49 -9.46 6.52
CA VAL A 69 -0.23 -8.45 5.48
C VAL A 69 0.36 -9.04 4.20
N THR A 70 1.10 -10.15 4.30
CA THR A 70 1.70 -10.84 3.15
C THR A 70 0.73 -11.78 2.43
N ALA A 71 -0.43 -12.09 3.01
CA ALA A 71 -1.48 -12.84 2.34
C ALA A 71 -2.21 -12.00 1.27
N SER A 72 -2.21 -10.67 1.42
CA SER A 72 -2.64 -9.74 0.37
C SER A 72 -1.67 -9.77 -0.82
N PRO A 73 -2.15 -10.04 -2.05
CA PRO A 73 -1.28 -10.06 -3.23
C PRO A 73 -0.82 -8.66 -3.66
N VAL A 74 -1.55 -7.62 -3.24
CA VAL A 74 -1.23 -6.21 -3.49
C VAL A 74 -1.32 -5.45 -2.17
N VAL A 75 -0.20 -4.89 -1.73
CA VAL A 75 -0.13 -4.02 -0.54
C VAL A 75 0.31 -2.64 -0.97
N TRP A 76 -0.42 -1.61 -0.57
CA TRP A 76 -0.04 -0.22 -0.76
C TRP A 76 0.25 0.42 0.58
N ILE A 77 1.27 1.27 0.64
CA ILE A 77 1.49 2.21 1.74
C ILE A 77 1.30 3.61 1.16
N ALA A 78 0.20 4.25 1.55
CA ALA A 78 -0.15 5.62 1.21
C ALA A 78 0.31 6.59 2.31
N TYR A 79 0.99 7.65 1.92
CA TYR A 79 1.60 8.62 2.82
C TYR A 79 1.58 10.04 2.24
N PRO A 80 1.55 11.09 3.09
CA PRO A 80 1.70 12.47 2.63
C PRO A 80 3.05 12.64 1.91
N LYS A 81 3.10 13.35 0.79
CA LYS A 81 4.33 13.60 0.03
C LYS A 81 4.78 15.06 0.13
N GLY A 82 5.94 15.36 -0.45
CA GLY A 82 6.44 16.74 -0.60
C GLY A 82 6.99 17.34 0.69
N GLY A 83 7.76 16.57 1.46
CA GLY A 83 8.40 17.04 2.69
C GLY A 83 7.48 17.17 3.90
N ARG A 84 6.24 16.64 3.82
CA ARG A 84 5.25 16.68 4.90
C ARG A 84 5.43 15.59 5.96
N THR A 85 6.36 14.66 5.74
CA THR A 85 6.58 13.45 6.54
C THR A 85 8.02 12.96 6.39
N ASP A 86 8.44 12.07 7.28
CA ASP A 86 9.69 11.30 7.22
C ASP A 86 9.59 10.04 6.32
N ILE A 87 8.44 9.84 5.66
CA ILE A 87 8.21 8.77 4.70
C ILE A 87 8.63 9.20 3.29
N ASN A 88 9.50 8.40 2.68
CA ASN A 88 9.70 8.37 1.24
C ASN A 88 10.00 6.92 0.80
N ARG A 89 10.32 6.75 -0.47
CA ARG A 89 10.66 5.46 -1.06
C ARG A 89 11.81 4.77 -0.32
N ASP A 90 12.88 5.50 -0.10
CA ASP A 90 14.13 4.99 0.45
C ASP A 90 13.98 4.69 1.95
N THR A 91 13.12 5.43 2.67
CA THR A 91 12.81 5.13 4.08
C THR A 91 11.84 3.96 4.23
N LEU A 92 10.90 3.76 3.30
CA LEU A 92 9.95 2.64 3.35
C LEU A 92 10.57 1.30 3.02
N TRP A 93 11.50 1.26 2.08
CA TRP A 93 12.13 0.01 1.64
C TRP A 93 12.72 -0.86 2.76
N PRO A 94 13.60 -0.33 3.64
CA PRO A 94 14.13 -1.14 4.74
C PRO A 94 13.02 -1.56 5.70
N ILE A 95 12.02 -0.70 5.96
CA ILE A 95 10.90 -1.01 6.86
C ILE A 95 10.12 -2.22 6.37
N VAL A 96 9.63 -2.17 5.14
CA VAL A 96 8.75 -3.23 4.61
C VAL A 96 9.48 -4.56 4.42
N ALA A 97 10.81 -4.52 4.22
CA ALA A 97 11.62 -5.72 4.10
C ALA A 97 11.60 -6.56 5.39
N GLU A 98 11.52 -5.92 6.57
CA GLU A 98 11.36 -6.58 7.88
C GLU A 98 10.04 -7.36 8.01
N PHE A 99 9.08 -7.14 7.09
CA PHE A 99 7.78 -7.79 7.04
C PHE A 99 7.61 -8.69 5.82
N GLY A 100 8.70 -9.03 5.13
CA GLY A 100 8.64 -9.91 3.96
C GLY A 100 7.93 -9.28 2.76
N LEU A 101 7.96 -7.95 2.64
CA LEU A 101 7.38 -7.21 1.53
C LEU A 101 8.49 -6.62 0.64
N ARG A 102 8.24 -6.56 -0.66
CA ARG A 102 9.16 -6.04 -1.68
C ARG A 102 8.50 -4.95 -2.53
N PRO A 103 9.16 -3.80 -2.74
CA PRO A 103 8.62 -2.72 -3.55
C PRO A 103 8.49 -3.11 -5.03
N ASN A 104 7.42 -2.68 -5.70
CA ASN A 104 7.19 -2.97 -7.12
C ASN A 104 6.37 -1.90 -7.88
N GLY A 105 6.18 -0.69 -7.33
CA GLY A 105 5.54 0.41 -8.04
C GLY A 105 5.25 1.62 -7.14
N GLN A 106 4.97 2.78 -7.74
CA GLN A 106 4.56 3.98 -7.02
C GLN A 106 3.52 4.73 -7.85
N VAL A 107 2.54 5.36 -7.19
CA VAL A 107 1.57 6.26 -7.83
C VAL A 107 1.37 7.52 -7.00
N ALA A 108 1.05 8.64 -7.66
CA ALA A 108 0.44 9.78 -6.98
C ALA A 108 -1.05 9.49 -6.79
N VAL A 109 -1.52 9.62 -5.55
CA VAL A 109 -2.95 9.51 -5.19
C VAL A 109 -3.62 10.85 -5.55
N ASP A 110 -3.11 11.95 -4.99
CA ASP A 110 -3.52 13.32 -5.30
C ASP A 110 -2.31 14.28 -5.14
N GLU A 111 -2.56 15.57 -4.87
CA GLU A 111 -1.51 16.58 -4.63
C GLU A 111 -0.79 16.41 -3.28
N VAL A 112 -1.44 15.77 -2.31
CA VAL A 112 -0.97 15.61 -0.93
C VAL A 112 -0.40 14.22 -0.69
N TRP A 113 -0.92 13.18 -1.35
CA TRP A 113 -0.64 11.78 -1.08
C TRP A 113 0.08 11.08 -2.24
N SER A 114 1.05 10.25 -1.87
CA SER A 114 1.63 9.21 -2.74
C SER A 114 1.32 7.84 -2.16
N ALA A 115 1.39 6.80 -2.99
CA ALA A 115 1.34 5.42 -2.54
C ALA A 115 2.44 4.58 -3.18
N LEU A 116 3.15 3.80 -2.38
CA LEU A 116 4.12 2.80 -2.82
C LEU A 116 3.49 1.41 -2.76
N ARG A 117 3.70 0.62 -3.81
CA ARG A 117 3.18 -0.74 -3.97
C ARG A 117 4.22 -1.76 -3.57
N PHE A 118 3.75 -2.79 -2.90
CA PHE A 118 4.53 -3.91 -2.45
C PHE A 118 3.81 -5.23 -2.77
N ARG A 119 4.60 -6.30 -2.84
CA ARG A 119 4.14 -7.69 -2.84
C ARG A 119 4.87 -8.47 -1.77
N ALA A 120 4.35 -9.64 -1.39
CA ALA A 120 5.12 -10.61 -0.62
C ALA A 120 6.42 -10.99 -1.36
N SER A 121 7.50 -11.10 -0.61
CA SER A 121 8.77 -11.69 -1.05
C SER A 121 8.56 -13.16 -1.41
N LYS A 122 9.25 -13.62 -2.45
CA LYS A 122 9.20 -15.04 -2.83
C LYS A 122 10.15 -15.86 -1.94
N PRO A 123 9.87 -17.16 -1.72
CA PRO A 123 10.83 -18.05 -1.06
C PRO A 123 12.20 -18.03 -1.77
N GLY A 124 13.27 -17.85 -1.00
CA GLY A 124 14.64 -17.79 -1.54
C GLY A 124 14.98 -16.50 -2.31
N GLU A 125 14.08 -15.51 -2.35
CA GLU A 125 14.38 -14.24 -2.99
C GLU A 125 15.40 -13.44 -2.15
N PRO A 126 16.49 -12.94 -2.76
CA PRO A 126 17.47 -12.15 -2.02
C PRO A 126 16.85 -10.84 -1.50
N PRO A 127 17.35 -10.31 -0.37
CA PRO A 127 16.92 -9.02 0.15
C PRO A 127 16.92 -7.95 -0.94
N PHE A 128 15.91 -7.09 -0.95
CA PHE A 128 15.89 -5.98 -1.88
C PHE A 128 16.96 -4.96 -1.47
N THR A 129 17.94 -4.72 -2.33
CA THR A 129 19.09 -3.84 -2.02
C THR A 129 18.90 -2.39 -2.48
N GLY A 130 17.71 -2.02 -2.97
CA GLY A 130 17.48 -0.69 -3.53
C GLY A 130 18.03 -0.55 -4.95
N GLY A 131 17.19 -0.09 -5.87
CA GLY A 131 17.62 0.33 -7.21
C GLY A 131 17.92 1.83 -7.18
N ALA A 132 19.19 2.19 -6.98
CA ALA A 132 19.70 3.43 -7.53
C ALA A 132 19.78 3.21 -9.05
N THR A 133 18.81 3.75 -9.78
CA THR A 133 19.00 4.11 -11.18
C THR A 133 19.46 5.56 -11.22
#